data_AF-A0A963TL73-F1
#
_entry.id   AF-A0A963TL73-F1
#
_cell.length_a   1.000
_cell.length_b   1.000
_cell.length_c   1.000
_cell.angle_alpha   90.00
_cell.angle_beta   90.00
_cell.angle_gamma   90.00
#
_symmetry.space_group_name_H-M   'P 1'
#
loop_
_entity.id
_entity.type
_entity.pdbx_description
1 polymer ?
#
loop_
_entity_poly.entity_id
_entity_poly.type
_entity_poly.pdbx_seq_one_letter_code
_entity_poly.pdbx_strand_id
1 'polypeptide(L)'
;MSAFETPPPALDATALAELARRHWGLSGTLSPLISERDQNARLETDAGRFVLKLSNAGEDRGQLAVQAAVLRHLEAQGLAGIPRLIPTLAGGDAAEAETGFGPGVLRLVTWVDGPLLSGAARSIAQLSSLGAYMGRLTRALQGFGHPGAFRPGFLWSLDNASDVADWVDDIADPGRRTLVRALFARYGARIAPRLSGLRVSVLHQDANDNNVIVDAADPGRVAGLIDFGDMAHGRTINELAITLAYALLDAPDLYAAARAVIAGYVAEFPITVDEAEVLFDLMRMRLAMSVCISSRRARENPGNDYLTISQAPAFALLERFDRIDPEFMVALCRKAAGFDATRGAGAVRDHLGRVAVSPVVLPDPARAARIAVLTDGTHPDMPAFSDRTFDGWLAAQRPAGLPDGVAFYGFGPYGEKRSVYAADQFADAASPERRTHHTGIDIFAPKGTPV
;
A
#
# COMPACT_ATOMS: atom_id res chain seq x y z
N MET A 1 -33.86 5.68 7.58
CA MET A 1 -32.78 6.42 8.26
C MET A 1 -31.58 5.51 8.27
N SER A 2 -30.43 6.02 7.87
CA SER A 2 -29.17 5.25 7.88
C SER A 2 -28.55 5.21 9.27
N ALA A 3 -27.56 4.33 9.49
CA ALA A 3 -26.77 4.29 10.71
C ALA A 3 -26.00 5.59 11.01
N PHE A 4 -25.80 6.47 10.01
CA PHE A 4 -25.17 7.79 10.20
C PHE A 4 -26.17 8.88 10.63
N GLU A 5 -27.47 8.65 10.48
CA GLU A 5 -28.54 9.58 10.87
C GLU A 5 -29.22 9.15 12.19
N THR A 6 -28.91 7.94 12.65
CA THR A 6 -29.50 7.32 13.84
C THR A 6 -28.43 7.27 14.94
N PRO A 7 -28.68 7.79 16.15
CA PRO A 7 -27.69 7.75 17.23
C PRO A 7 -27.22 6.32 17.53
N PRO A 8 -25.91 6.10 17.79
CA PRO A 8 -25.41 4.81 18.23
C PRO A 8 -26.12 4.33 19.50
N PRO A 9 -26.35 3.01 19.65
CA PRO A 9 -26.83 2.46 20.91
C PRO A 9 -25.86 2.81 22.05
N ALA A 10 -26.40 3.13 23.22
CA ALA A 10 -25.61 3.47 24.40
C ALA A 10 -26.18 2.81 25.66
N LEU A 11 -26.31 1.49 25.62
CA LEU A 11 -26.70 0.70 26.80
C LEU A 11 -25.59 0.73 27.86
N ASP A 12 -25.95 0.73 29.13
CA ASP A 12 -24.97 0.62 30.20
C ASP A 12 -24.36 -0.80 30.26
N ALA A 13 -23.25 -0.93 31.00
CA ALA A 13 -22.55 -2.21 31.12
C ALA A 13 -23.41 -3.31 31.74
N THR A 14 -24.36 -2.97 32.62
CA THR A 14 -25.26 -3.93 33.27
C THR A 14 -26.23 -4.53 32.26
N ALA A 15 -26.84 -3.70 31.41
CA ALA A 15 -27.74 -4.12 30.37
C ALA A 15 -27.03 -4.97 29.30
N LEU A 16 -25.82 -4.57 28.88
CA LEU A 16 -25.01 -5.36 27.96
C LEU A 16 -24.60 -6.71 28.56
N ALA A 17 -24.23 -6.76 29.84
CA ALA A 17 -23.89 -8.01 30.52
C ALA A 17 -25.10 -8.95 30.57
N GLU A 18 -26.30 -8.42 30.82
CA GLU A 18 -27.52 -9.21 30.80
C GLU A 18 -27.81 -9.80 29.42
N LEU A 19 -27.60 -9.04 28.35
CA LEU A 19 -27.75 -9.53 26.98
C LEU A 19 -26.73 -10.63 26.66
N ALA A 20 -25.47 -10.47 27.06
CA ALA A 20 -24.44 -11.49 26.90
C ALA A 20 -24.82 -12.80 27.63
N ARG A 21 -25.28 -12.68 28.87
CA ARG A 21 -25.72 -13.82 29.68
C ARG A 21 -26.94 -14.52 29.08
N ARG A 22 -27.92 -13.75 28.63
CA ARG A 22 -29.16 -14.28 28.04
C ARG A 22 -28.92 -15.05 26.75
N HIS A 23 -28.11 -14.52 25.85
CA HIS A 23 -27.98 -15.06 24.49
C HIS A 23 -26.80 -16.01 24.31
N TRP A 24 -25.78 -15.94 25.18
CA TRP A 24 -24.59 -16.80 25.09
C TRP A 24 -24.26 -17.55 26.40
N GLY A 25 -24.99 -17.30 27.49
CA GLY A 25 -24.70 -17.94 28.79
C GLY A 25 -23.40 -17.45 29.42
N LEU A 26 -22.83 -16.34 28.93
CA LEU A 26 -21.54 -15.81 29.37
C LEU A 26 -21.72 -14.70 30.38
N SER A 27 -20.82 -14.66 31.36
CA SER A 27 -20.76 -13.61 32.38
C SER A 27 -19.30 -13.22 32.59
N GLY A 28 -19.06 -11.93 32.84
CA GLY A 28 -17.71 -11.40 32.87
C GLY A 28 -17.67 -9.88 32.93
N THR A 29 -16.46 -9.34 32.81
CA THR A 29 -16.21 -7.90 32.84
C THR A 29 -16.37 -7.31 31.44
N LEU A 30 -17.19 -6.27 31.31
CA LEU A 30 -17.35 -5.51 30.08
C LEU A 30 -16.50 -4.24 30.13
N SER A 31 -15.79 -3.96 29.04
CA SER A 31 -15.09 -2.70 28.81
C SER A 31 -15.53 -2.10 27.47
N PRO A 32 -15.92 -0.82 27.42
CA PRO A 32 -16.34 -0.19 26.17
C PRO A 32 -15.19 -0.16 25.15
N LEU A 33 -15.55 -0.32 23.87
CA LEU A 33 -14.64 -0.13 22.74
C LEU A 33 -15.16 1.01 21.87
N ILE A 34 -14.22 1.73 21.25
CA ILE A 34 -14.55 2.83 20.31
C ILE A 34 -15.28 2.24 19.09
N SER A 35 -16.33 2.93 18.65
CA SER A 35 -17.12 2.57 17.48
C SER A 35 -17.85 3.81 16.96
N GLU A 36 -17.95 3.96 15.64
CA GLU A 36 -18.60 5.11 14.99
C GLU A 36 -20.13 4.96 14.94
N ARG A 37 -20.62 3.75 14.68
CA ARG A 37 -22.05 3.48 14.39
C ARG A 37 -22.72 2.56 15.42
N ASP A 38 -22.02 1.50 15.78
CA ASP A 38 -22.49 0.44 16.66
C ASP A 38 -22.02 0.65 18.11
N GLN A 39 -22.54 -0.15 19.05
CA GLN A 39 -21.98 -0.25 20.39
C GLN A 39 -21.15 -1.52 20.53
N ASN A 40 -19.83 -1.36 20.69
CA ASN A 40 -18.90 -2.46 20.87
C ASN A 40 -18.39 -2.51 22.31
N ALA A 41 -18.30 -3.69 22.89
CA ALA A 41 -17.69 -3.90 24.19
C ALA A 41 -16.85 -5.16 24.21
N ARG A 42 -15.66 -5.08 24.82
CA ARG A 42 -14.84 -6.24 25.14
C ARG A 42 -15.43 -6.94 26.34
N LEU A 43 -15.71 -8.23 26.20
CA LEU A 43 -16.21 -9.10 27.26
C LEU A 43 -15.10 -10.07 27.67
N GLU A 44 -14.63 -9.95 28.91
CA GLU A 44 -13.63 -10.86 29.51
C GLU A 44 -14.33 -11.84 30.46
N THR A 45 -14.20 -13.14 30.18
CA THR A 45 -14.86 -14.22 30.93
C THR A 45 -13.85 -15.33 31.26
N ASP A 46 -14.24 -16.27 32.13
CA ASP A 46 -13.45 -17.47 32.40
C ASP A 46 -13.28 -18.37 31.16
N ALA A 47 -14.21 -18.28 30.19
CA ALA A 47 -14.16 -19.04 28.93
C ALA A 47 -13.28 -18.37 27.86
N GLY A 48 -12.80 -17.14 28.10
CA GLY A 48 -11.99 -16.37 27.16
C GLY A 48 -12.48 -14.94 26.96
N ARG A 49 -11.90 -14.28 25.95
CA ARG A 49 -12.16 -12.88 25.60
C ARG A 49 -12.94 -12.78 24.30
N PHE A 50 -13.92 -11.90 24.28
CA PHE A 50 -14.85 -11.70 23.18
C PHE A 50 -15.09 -10.21 22.91
N VAL A 51 -15.66 -9.92 21.74
CA VAL A 51 -16.25 -8.62 21.43
C VAL A 51 -17.75 -8.82 21.26
N LEU A 52 -18.53 -8.22 22.15
CA LEU A 52 -19.97 -8.09 22.01
C LEU A 52 -20.25 -6.85 21.17
N LYS A 53 -21.00 -7.02 20.09
CA LYS A 53 -21.39 -5.95 19.17
C LYS A 53 -22.91 -5.83 19.17
N LEU A 54 -23.43 -4.64 19.42
CA LEU A 54 -24.83 -4.28 19.25
C LEU A 54 -24.95 -3.30 18.09
N SER A 55 -25.60 -3.73 17.01
CA SER A 55 -25.74 -2.89 15.82
C SER A 55 -26.64 -1.70 16.05
N ASN A 56 -26.38 -0.60 15.35
CA ASN A 56 -27.31 0.51 15.23
C ASN A 56 -28.65 0.05 14.60
N ALA A 57 -29.77 0.65 15.01
CA ALA A 57 -31.08 0.36 14.43
C ALA A 57 -31.18 0.75 12.94
N GLY A 58 -30.35 1.70 12.50
CA GLY A 58 -30.22 2.10 11.09
C GLY A 58 -29.26 1.25 10.26
N GLU A 59 -28.64 0.21 10.82
CA GLU A 59 -27.78 -0.71 10.06
C GLU A 59 -28.58 -1.57 9.07
N ASP A 60 -27.99 -1.81 7.91
CA ASP A 60 -28.57 -2.67 6.89
C ASP A 60 -28.41 -4.14 7.28
N ARG A 61 -29.53 -4.86 7.42
CA ARG A 61 -29.56 -6.29 7.76
C ARG A 61 -28.81 -7.15 6.74
N GLY A 62 -28.80 -6.77 5.46
CA GLY A 62 -28.02 -7.43 4.42
C GLY A 62 -26.51 -7.27 4.65
N GLN A 63 -26.07 -6.14 5.20
CA GLN A 63 -24.67 -5.92 5.59
C GLN A 63 -24.26 -6.78 6.78
N LEU A 64 -25.13 -6.86 7.80
CA LEU A 64 -24.89 -7.73 8.94
C LEU A 64 -24.83 -9.21 8.54
N ALA A 65 -25.67 -9.63 7.60
CA ALA A 65 -25.69 -10.99 7.06
C ALA A 65 -24.42 -11.32 6.27
N VAL A 66 -23.93 -10.43 5.39
CA VAL A 66 -22.67 -10.69 4.66
C VAL A 66 -21.46 -10.75 5.60
N GLN A 67 -21.44 -9.92 6.65
CA GLN A 67 -20.40 -9.96 7.67
C GLN A 67 -20.37 -11.32 8.39
N ALA A 68 -21.53 -11.87 8.72
CA ALA A 68 -21.58 -13.19 9.33
C ALA A 68 -21.13 -14.29 8.35
N ALA A 69 -21.66 -14.26 7.14
CA ALA A 69 -21.35 -15.24 6.10
C ALA A 69 -19.85 -15.26 5.74
N VAL A 70 -19.19 -14.09 5.66
CA VAL A 70 -17.77 -14.05 5.33
C VAL A 70 -16.90 -14.61 6.44
N LEU A 71 -17.20 -14.33 7.71
CA LEU A 71 -16.43 -14.89 8.83
C LEU A 71 -16.55 -16.41 8.88
N ARG A 72 -17.76 -16.95 8.64
CA ARG A 72 -17.99 -18.39 8.53
C ARG A 72 -17.25 -19.01 7.34
N HIS A 73 -17.27 -18.34 6.19
CA HIS A 73 -16.54 -18.78 5.00
C HIS A 73 -15.04 -18.82 5.25
N LEU A 74 -14.45 -17.75 5.79
CA LEU A 74 -13.03 -17.67 6.06
C LEU A 74 -12.57 -18.68 7.12
N GLU A 75 -13.40 -18.94 8.13
CA GLU A 75 -13.17 -20.01 9.09
C GLU A 75 -13.15 -21.39 8.41
N ALA A 76 -14.10 -21.67 7.50
CA ALA A 76 -14.13 -22.90 6.73
C ALA A 76 -12.95 -23.04 5.75
N GLN A 77 -12.41 -21.93 5.24
CA GLN A 77 -11.17 -21.89 4.45
C GLN A 77 -9.90 -22.02 5.31
N GLY A 78 -10.03 -22.05 6.64
CA GLY A 78 -8.91 -22.20 7.56
C GLY A 78 -8.04 -20.95 7.71
N LEU A 79 -8.55 -19.76 7.36
CA LEU A 79 -7.81 -18.52 7.58
C LEU A 79 -7.73 -18.22 9.09
N ALA A 80 -6.50 -18.19 9.62
CA ALA A 80 -6.24 -17.80 11.00
C ALA A 80 -6.23 -16.27 11.17
N GLY A 81 -6.35 -15.79 12.41
CA GLY A 81 -6.21 -14.36 12.72
C GLY A 81 -7.45 -13.50 12.47
N ILE A 82 -8.61 -14.11 12.25
CA ILE A 82 -9.89 -13.41 12.10
C ILE A 82 -10.77 -13.56 13.33
N PRO A 83 -11.68 -12.61 13.62
CA PRO A 83 -12.76 -12.82 14.58
C PRO A 83 -13.64 -14.01 14.16
N ARG A 84 -13.94 -14.92 15.07
CA ARG A 84 -14.85 -16.05 14.83
C ARG A 84 -16.18 -15.80 15.50
N LEU A 85 -17.27 -16.07 14.79
CA LEU A 85 -18.61 -15.95 15.34
C LEU A 85 -18.89 -17.02 16.39
N ILE A 86 -19.33 -16.57 17.57
CA ILE A 86 -19.79 -17.45 18.64
C ILE A 86 -21.31 -17.62 18.49
N PRO A 87 -21.81 -18.84 18.22
CA PRO A 87 -23.24 -19.09 18.14
C PRO A 87 -23.95 -18.72 19.44
N THR A 88 -25.16 -18.19 19.32
CA THR A 88 -26.07 -18.03 20.46
C THR A 88 -26.45 -19.38 21.04
N LEU A 89 -27.03 -19.39 22.25
CA LEU A 89 -27.62 -20.60 22.86
C LEU A 89 -28.74 -21.21 22.01
N ALA A 90 -29.36 -20.42 21.13
CA ALA A 90 -30.35 -20.88 20.15
C ALA A 90 -29.73 -21.42 18.84
N GLY A 91 -28.39 -21.41 18.72
CA GLY A 91 -27.65 -21.92 17.58
C GLY A 91 -27.48 -20.95 16.41
N GLY A 92 -28.02 -19.73 16.49
CA GLY A 92 -27.89 -18.70 15.46
C GLY A 92 -26.62 -17.85 15.58
N ASP A 93 -26.20 -17.20 14.49
CA ASP A 93 -25.02 -16.31 14.43
C ASP A 93 -25.24 -14.93 15.08
N ALA A 94 -26.48 -14.59 15.40
CA ALA A 94 -26.87 -13.33 16.00
C ALA A 94 -28.13 -13.49 16.87
N ALA A 95 -28.39 -12.52 17.72
CA ALA A 95 -29.64 -12.39 18.47
C ALA A 95 -30.28 -11.02 18.20
N GLU A 96 -31.61 -10.97 18.18
CA GLU A 96 -32.34 -9.69 18.16
C GLU A 96 -32.51 -9.16 19.57
N ALA A 97 -32.40 -7.85 19.74
CA ALA A 97 -32.66 -7.17 21.00
C ALA A 97 -33.49 -5.91 20.77
N GLU A 98 -34.60 -5.81 21.50
CA GLU A 98 -35.34 -4.55 21.64
C GLU A 98 -34.64 -3.70 22.71
N THR A 99 -34.22 -2.50 22.34
CA THR A 99 -33.49 -1.60 23.24
C THR A 99 -34.21 -0.25 23.36
N GLY A 100 -33.81 0.56 24.35
CA GLY A 100 -34.27 1.96 24.44
C GLY A 100 -33.86 2.83 23.24
N PHE A 101 -32.99 2.33 22.36
CA PHE A 101 -32.52 2.96 21.14
C PHE A 101 -33.15 2.36 19.86
N GLY A 102 -34.17 1.49 20.03
CA GLY A 102 -34.82 0.75 18.95
C GLY A 102 -34.34 -0.69 18.81
N PRO A 103 -34.76 -1.40 17.74
CA PRO A 103 -34.35 -2.78 17.48
C PRO A 103 -32.87 -2.83 17.10
N GLY A 104 -32.12 -3.76 17.68
CA GLY A 104 -30.72 -3.99 17.41
C GLY A 104 -30.40 -5.47 17.18
N VAL A 105 -29.28 -5.72 16.50
CA VAL A 105 -28.76 -7.07 16.28
C VAL A 105 -27.48 -7.24 17.09
N LEU A 106 -27.50 -8.21 18.00
CA LEU A 106 -26.37 -8.60 18.82
C LEU A 106 -25.56 -9.69 18.12
N ARG A 107 -24.24 -9.52 18.10
CA ARG A 107 -23.28 -10.53 17.65
C ARG A 107 -22.16 -10.65 18.66
N LEU A 108 -21.64 -11.86 18.81
CA LEU A 108 -20.47 -12.13 19.64
C LEU A 108 -19.38 -12.75 18.78
N VAL A 109 -18.19 -12.18 18.82
CA VAL A 109 -17.02 -12.70 18.11
C VAL A 109 -15.84 -12.90 19.07
N THR A 110 -14.94 -13.83 18.75
CA THR A 110 -13.69 -14.01 19.51
C THR A 110 -12.83 -12.75 19.47
N TRP A 111 -12.11 -12.49 20.55
CA TRP A 111 -11.03 -11.51 20.57
C TRP A 111 -9.85 -12.00 19.72
N VAL A 112 -9.21 -11.10 18.98
CA VAL A 112 -7.95 -11.38 18.25
C VAL A 112 -6.82 -10.71 19.03
N ASP A 113 -5.87 -11.52 19.50
CA ASP A 113 -4.78 -11.05 20.37
C ASP A 113 -3.65 -10.37 19.61
N GLY A 114 -3.18 -9.26 20.18
CA GLY A 114 -2.01 -8.52 19.71
C GLY A 114 -2.23 -7.01 19.70
N PRO A 115 -1.14 -6.21 19.63
CA PRO A 115 -1.25 -4.78 19.41
C PRO A 115 -1.75 -4.46 18.00
N LEU A 116 -2.37 -3.28 17.84
CA LEU A 116 -2.70 -2.72 16.53
C LEU A 116 -1.43 -2.32 15.77
N LEU A 117 -1.46 -2.42 14.44
CA LEU A 117 -0.37 -1.95 13.59
C LEU A 117 -0.08 -0.45 13.77
N SER A 118 -1.10 0.37 14.04
CA SER A 118 -0.96 1.81 14.29
C SER A 118 -0.10 2.14 15.52
N GLY A 119 -0.02 1.22 16.49
CA GLY A 119 0.81 1.33 17.68
C GLY A 119 2.13 0.56 17.61
N ALA A 120 2.42 -0.11 16.49
CA ALA A 120 3.62 -0.92 16.29
C ALA A 120 4.62 -0.23 15.37
N ALA A 121 5.87 -0.67 15.39
CA ALA A 121 6.81 -0.34 14.32
C ALA A 121 6.25 -0.81 12.96
N ARG A 122 6.81 -0.32 11.85
CA ARG A 122 6.50 -0.79 10.49
C ARG A 122 7.76 -1.31 9.81
N SER A 123 8.28 -2.43 10.34
CA SER A 123 9.50 -3.03 9.79
C SER A 123 9.25 -3.65 8.40
N ILE A 124 10.30 -3.84 7.60
CA ILE A 124 10.18 -4.52 6.30
C ILE A 124 9.64 -5.94 6.44
N ALA A 125 10.05 -6.67 7.48
CA ALA A 125 9.53 -8.02 7.78
C ALA A 125 8.02 -8.00 8.00
N GLN A 126 7.53 -7.02 8.76
CA GLN A 126 6.13 -6.85 9.08
C GLN A 126 5.29 -6.42 7.88
N LEU A 127 5.81 -5.54 7.03
CA LEU A 127 5.17 -5.16 5.77
C LEU A 127 5.09 -6.35 4.80
N SER A 128 6.13 -7.17 4.73
CA SER A 128 6.10 -8.44 3.99
C SER A 128 5.05 -9.40 4.55
N SER A 129 4.99 -9.53 5.88
CA SER A 129 3.98 -10.35 6.55
C SER A 129 2.55 -9.84 6.34
N LEU A 130 2.34 -8.52 6.29
CA LEU A 130 1.06 -7.89 5.97
C LEU A 130 0.64 -8.24 4.54
N GLY A 131 1.55 -8.06 3.58
CA GLY A 131 1.33 -8.47 2.20
C GLY A 131 0.88 -9.93 2.11
N ALA A 132 1.65 -10.84 2.73
CA ALA A 132 1.34 -12.26 2.75
C ALA A 132 -0.03 -12.57 3.40
N TYR A 133 -0.33 -11.94 4.54
CA TYR A 133 -1.64 -12.11 5.19
C TYR A 133 -2.79 -11.69 4.27
N MET A 134 -2.69 -10.51 3.65
CA MET A 134 -3.72 -10.00 2.75
C MET A 134 -3.84 -10.84 1.46
N GLY A 135 -2.74 -11.40 0.96
CA GLY A 135 -2.77 -12.35 -0.15
C GLY A 135 -3.51 -13.65 0.23
N ARG A 136 -3.27 -14.19 1.43
CA ARG A 136 -4.03 -15.35 1.96
C ARG A 136 -5.51 -15.04 2.14
N LEU A 137 -5.85 -13.84 2.63
CA LEU A 137 -7.24 -13.38 2.72
C LEU A 137 -7.89 -13.32 1.35
N THR A 138 -7.28 -12.66 0.36
CA THR A 138 -7.83 -12.59 -1.00
C THR A 138 -8.02 -13.99 -1.59
N ARG A 139 -7.04 -14.89 -1.39
CA ARG A 139 -7.15 -16.29 -1.83
C ARG A 139 -8.34 -17.00 -1.16
N ALA A 140 -8.50 -16.85 0.16
CA ALA A 140 -9.58 -17.47 0.91
C ALA A 140 -10.96 -16.92 0.50
N LEU A 141 -11.05 -15.66 0.03
CA LEU A 141 -12.28 -15.07 -0.46
C LEU A 141 -12.63 -15.47 -1.91
N GLN A 142 -11.76 -16.19 -2.63
CA GLN A 142 -12.08 -16.63 -3.98
C GLN A 142 -13.26 -17.60 -3.97
N GLY A 143 -14.22 -17.34 -4.86
CA GLY A 143 -15.47 -18.12 -4.95
C GLY A 143 -16.53 -17.74 -3.91
N PHE A 144 -16.22 -16.89 -2.93
CA PHE A 144 -17.24 -16.35 -2.02
C PHE A 144 -18.11 -15.30 -2.73
N GLY A 145 -19.42 -15.41 -2.54
CA GLY A 145 -20.39 -14.45 -3.07
C GLY A 145 -21.57 -14.32 -2.13
N HIS A 146 -22.06 -13.09 -1.96
CA HIS A 146 -23.23 -12.80 -1.14
C HIS A 146 -23.91 -11.52 -1.66
N PRO A 147 -25.25 -11.47 -1.79
CA PRO A 147 -25.94 -10.28 -2.31
C PRO A 147 -25.63 -9.01 -1.51
N GLY A 148 -25.51 -9.12 -0.19
CA GLY A 148 -25.13 -8.00 0.70
C GLY A 148 -23.73 -7.42 0.44
N ALA A 149 -22.83 -8.12 -0.28
CA ALA A 149 -21.55 -7.55 -0.68
C ALA A 149 -21.70 -6.53 -1.84
N PHE A 150 -22.81 -6.57 -2.58
CA PHE A 150 -23.06 -5.61 -3.65
C PHE A 150 -23.65 -4.31 -3.06
N ARG A 151 -22.82 -3.27 -2.99
CA ARG A 151 -23.13 -2.00 -2.33
C ARG A 151 -23.06 -0.83 -3.31
N PRO A 152 -24.09 -0.61 -4.15
CA PRO A 152 -24.10 0.51 -5.08
C PRO A 152 -24.03 1.83 -4.30
N GLY A 153 -23.20 2.77 -4.77
CA GLY A 153 -23.00 4.06 -4.11
C GLY A 153 -22.22 4.01 -2.79
N PHE A 154 -21.58 2.88 -2.45
CA PHE A 154 -20.68 2.84 -1.30
C PHE A 154 -19.43 3.68 -1.58
N LEU A 155 -19.36 4.85 -0.92
CA LEU A 155 -18.36 5.89 -1.17
C LEU A 155 -16.92 5.42 -0.98
N TRP A 156 -16.68 4.43 -0.12
CA TRP A 156 -15.35 3.90 0.16
C TRP A 156 -14.91 2.82 -0.84
N SER A 157 -15.81 2.35 -1.70
CA SER A 157 -15.43 1.43 -2.77
C SER A 157 -14.56 2.16 -3.79
N LEU A 158 -13.33 1.68 -4.01
CA LEU A 158 -12.40 2.28 -4.97
C LEU A 158 -12.92 2.24 -6.41
N ASP A 159 -13.85 1.34 -6.70
CA ASP A 159 -14.55 1.25 -7.99
C ASP A 159 -15.45 2.47 -8.25
N ASN A 160 -15.87 3.15 -7.19
CA ASN A 160 -16.74 4.32 -7.20
C ASN A 160 -15.93 5.62 -7.04
N ALA A 161 -14.60 5.60 -7.28
CA ALA A 161 -13.76 6.78 -7.07
C ALA A 161 -14.29 8.05 -7.74
N SER A 162 -14.88 7.94 -8.93
CA SER A 162 -15.44 9.08 -9.66
C SER A 162 -16.59 9.77 -8.92
N ASP A 163 -17.32 9.06 -8.05
CA ASP A 163 -18.49 9.60 -7.35
C ASP A 163 -18.10 10.67 -6.31
N VAL A 164 -16.85 10.68 -5.86
CA VAL A 164 -16.32 11.64 -4.88
C VAL A 164 -15.41 12.70 -5.52
N ALA A 165 -15.29 12.72 -6.86
CA ALA A 165 -14.38 13.63 -7.55
C ALA A 165 -14.72 15.12 -7.30
N ASP A 166 -16.02 15.46 -7.27
CA ASP A 166 -16.48 16.84 -7.03
C ASP A 166 -16.25 17.29 -5.57
N TRP A 167 -15.94 16.37 -4.66
CA TRP A 167 -15.66 16.71 -3.26
C TRP A 167 -14.24 17.22 -3.05
N VAL A 168 -13.42 17.22 -4.12
CA VAL A 168 -12.10 17.86 -4.11
C VAL A 168 -12.18 19.35 -3.74
N ASP A 169 -13.29 20.02 -4.04
CA ASP A 169 -13.48 21.44 -3.69
C ASP A 169 -13.57 21.71 -2.18
N ASP A 170 -13.78 20.66 -1.39
CA ASP A 170 -13.88 20.75 0.07
C ASP A 170 -12.51 20.74 0.74
N ILE A 171 -11.46 20.37 0.00
CA ILE A 171 -10.08 20.44 0.46
C ILE A 171 -9.69 21.92 0.57
N ALA A 172 -9.38 22.38 1.78
CA ALA A 172 -9.12 23.79 2.05
C ALA A 172 -7.87 24.32 1.33
N ASP A 173 -6.77 23.55 1.34
CA ASP A 173 -5.49 23.96 0.75
C ASP A 173 -5.53 23.89 -0.80
N PRO A 174 -5.27 25.00 -1.52
CA PRO A 174 -5.32 25.03 -2.98
C PRO A 174 -4.29 24.14 -3.68
N GLY A 175 -3.11 23.96 -3.07
CA GLY A 175 -2.04 23.11 -3.63
C GLY A 175 -2.46 21.64 -3.60
N ARG A 176 -2.91 21.16 -2.44
CA ARG A 176 -3.49 19.82 -2.25
C ARG A 176 -4.71 19.58 -3.12
N ARG A 177 -5.57 20.59 -3.28
CA ARG A 177 -6.70 20.53 -4.22
C ARG A 177 -6.22 20.28 -5.65
N THR A 178 -5.21 21.02 -6.10
CA THR A 178 -4.63 20.87 -7.45
C THR A 178 -4.02 19.47 -7.65
N LEU A 179 -3.26 18.99 -6.66
CA LEU A 179 -2.69 17.64 -6.64
C LEU A 179 -3.79 16.57 -6.78
N VAL A 180 -4.83 16.63 -5.94
CA VAL A 180 -5.91 15.63 -5.96
C VAL A 180 -6.72 15.69 -7.27
N ARG A 181 -6.96 16.89 -7.84
CA ARG A 181 -7.59 17.02 -9.16
C ARG A 181 -6.78 16.34 -10.26
N ALA A 182 -5.45 16.48 -10.25
CA ALA A 182 -4.58 15.81 -11.20
C ALA A 182 -4.66 14.27 -11.09
N LEU A 183 -4.79 13.74 -9.87
CA LEU A 183 -4.99 12.30 -9.65
C LEU A 183 -6.32 11.79 -10.22
N PHE A 184 -7.43 12.50 -10.00
CA PHE A 184 -8.72 12.15 -10.61
C PHE A 184 -8.68 12.21 -12.15
N ALA A 185 -8.04 13.23 -12.72
CA ALA A 185 -7.85 13.34 -14.16
C ALA A 185 -7.04 12.15 -14.72
N ARG A 186 -5.95 11.77 -14.04
CA ARG A 186 -5.15 10.60 -14.41
C ARG A 186 -5.94 9.29 -14.27
N TYR A 187 -6.72 9.13 -13.21
CA TYR A 187 -7.59 7.97 -13.01
C TYR A 187 -8.60 7.82 -14.16
N GLY A 188 -9.29 8.91 -14.51
CA GLY A 188 -10.25 8.91 -15.62
C GLY A 188 -9.61 8.56 -16.97
N ALA A 189 -8.39 9.05 -17.21
CA ALA A 189 -7.67 8.78 -18.47
C ALA A 189 -7.07 7.37 -18.57
N ARG A 190 -6.54 6.82 -17.46
CA ARG A 190 -5.71 5.59 -17.50
C ARG A 190 -6.34 4.37 -16.84
N ILE A 191 -7.20 4.56 -15.84
CA ILE A 191 -7.64 3.48 -14.96
C ILE A 191 -9.10 3.12 -15.24
N ALA A 192 -10.00 4.11 -15.22
CA ALA A 192 -11.43 3.89 -15.43
C ALA A 192 -11.74 3.06 -16.71
N PRO A 193 -11.09 3.28 -17.87
CA PRO A 193 -11.35 2.49 -19.08
C PRO A 193 -10.92 1.02 -18.98
N ARG A 194 -10.03 0.67 -18.04
CA ARG A 194 -9.46 -0.67 -17.88
C ARG A 194 -10.19 -1.51 -16.84
N LEU A 195 -11.00 -0.89 -15.99
CA LEU A 195 -11.59 -1.53 -14.82
C LEU A 195 -12.49 -2.73 -15.15
N SER A 196 -13.13 -2.75 -16.32
CA SER A 196 -13.97 -3.87 -16.77
C SER A 196 -13.17 -5.12 -17.16
N GLY A 197 -11.87 -4.97 -17.45
CA GLY A 197 -10.98 -6.09 -17.77
C GLY A 197 -10.27 -6.70 -16.56
N LEU A 198 -10.46 -6.15 -15.36
CA LEU A 198 -9.82 -6.62 -14.13
C LEU A 198 -10.69 -7.68 -13.43
N ARG A 199 -10.06 -8.56 -12.64
CA ARG A 199 -10.77 -9.56 -11.84
C ARG A 199 -11.61 -8.89 -10.76
N VAL A 200 -12.67 -9.57 -10.35
CA VAL A 200 -13.57 -9.11 -9.28
C VAL A 200 -13.70 -10.16 -8.18
N SER A 201 -13.88 -9.70 -6.95
CA SER A 201 -14.12 -10.54 -5.79
C SER A 201 -14.82 -9.73 -4.69
N VAL A 202 -15.29 -10.42 -3.66
CA VAL A 202 -15.63 -9.76 -2.40
C VAL A 202 -14.32 -9.38 -1.69
N LEU A 203 -14.26 -8.15 -1.17
CA LEU A 203 -13.07 -7.51 -0.62
C LEU A 203 -13.31 -7.07 0.83
N HIS A 204 -12.25 -7.03 1.64
CA HIS A 204 -12.26 -6.44 2.97
C HIS A 204 -12.43 -4.92 2.94
N GLN A 205 -11.83 -4.25 1.95
CA GLN A 205 -11.95 -2.80 1.69
C GLN A 205 -11.34 -1.87 2.75
N ASP A 206 -10.93 -2.37 3.92
CA ASP A 206 -10.46 -1.50 5.00
C ASP A 206 -9.31 -2.09 5.84
N ALA A 207 -8.27 -2.60 5.19
CA ALA A 207 -7.04 -3.04 5.87
C ALA A 207 -6.15 -1.85 6.30
N ASN A 208 -6.72 -0.92 7.05
CA ASN A 208 -5.98 0.18 7.68
C ASN A 208 -5.22 -0.30 8.93
N ASP A 209 -4.34 0.54 9.45
CA ASP A 209 -3.44 0.20 10.55
C ASP A 209 -4.12 0.03 11.92
N ASN A 210 -5.37 0.45 12.07
CA ASN A 210 -6.18 0.16 13.26
C ASN A 210 -6.95 -1.16 13.18
N ASN A 211 -7.04 -1.76 11.98
CA ASN A 211 -7.72 -3.05 11.76
C ASN A 211 -6.75 -4.23 11.65
N VAL A 212 -5.45 -3.96 11.46
CA VAL A 212 -4.41 -5.00 11.40
C VAL A 212 -3.84 -5.27 12.79
N ILE A 213 -3.79 -6.54 13.17
CA ILE A 213 -3.24 -7.02 14.44
C ILE A 213 -1.86 -7.60 14.22
N VAL A 214 -0.90 -7.17 15.04
CA VAL A 214 0.49 -7.64 15.03
C VAL A 214 0.68 -8.72 16.08
N ASP A 215 1.56 -9.69 15.82
CA ASP A 215 1.88 -10.70 16.83
C ASP A 215 2.71 -10.10 17.98
N ALA A 216 2.25 -10.31 19.22
CA ALA A 216 2.91 -9.76 20.39
C ALA A 216 4.26 -10.41 20.72
N ALA A 217 4.45 -11.68 20.37
CA ALA A 217 5.68 -12.44 20.57
C ALA A 217 6.68 -12.24 19.41
N ASP A 218 6.18 -11.93 18.22
CA ASP A 218 6.98 -11.63 17.03
C ASP A 218 6.41 -10.40 16.29
N PRO A 219 6.83 -9.17 16.68
CA PRO A 219 6.33 -7.93 16.08
C PRO A 219 6.62 -7.79 14.58
N GLY A 220 7.49 -8.65 14.02
CA GLY A 220 7.71 -8.75 12.58
C GLY A 220 6.58 -9.45 11.82
N ARG A 221 5.56 -9.97 12.52
CA ARG A 221 4.48 -10.77 11.93
C ARG A 221 3.11 -10.15 12.15
N VAL A 222 2.29 -10.16 11.11
CA VAL A 222 0.85 -9.89 11.22
C VAL A 222 0.14 -11.12 11.75
N ALA A 223 -0.54 -10.97 12.89
CA ALA A 223 -1.29 -12.03 13.56
C ALA A 223 -2.73 -12.12 13.05
N GLY A 224 -3.31 -11.01 12.57
CA GLY A 224 -4.71 -11.02 12.21
C GLY A 224 -5.24 -9.73 11.58
N LEU A 225 -6.52 -9.77 11.23
CA LEU A 225 -7.29 -8.67 10.68
C LEU A 225 -8.67 -8.68 11.31
N ILE A 226 -9.14 -7.51 11.73
CA ILE A 226 -10.45 -7.29 12.31
C ILE A 226 -11.27 -6.32 11.47
N ASP A 227 -12.54 -6.16 11.85
CA ASP A 227 -13.49 -5.24 11.26
C ASP A 227 -13.87 -5.47 9.79
N PHE A 228 -14.71 -6.47 9.58
CA PHE A 228 -15.30 -6.80 8.28
C PHE A 228 -16.51 -5.91 7.95
N GLY A 229 -16.62 -4.72 8.55
CA GLY A 229 -17.77 -3.82 8.43
C GLY A 229 -17.99 -3.25 7.02
N ASP A 230 -16.89 -3.03 6.30
CA ASP A 230 -16.88 -2.33 5.00
C ASP A 230 -16.71 -3.23 3.79
N MET A 231 -16.92 -4.54 4.00
CA MET A 231 -16.89 -5.54 2.96
C MET A 231 -17.75 -5.14 1.75
N ALA A 232 -17.18 -5.26 0.56
CA ALA A 232 -17.90 -4.99 -0.67
C ALA A 232 -17.30 -5.76 -1.84
N HIS A 233 -18.13 -6.06 -2.83
CA HIS A 233 -17.69 -6.57 -4.11
C HIS A 233 -16.99 -5.47 -4.92
N GLY A 234 -15.80 -5.77 -5.47
CA GLY A 234 -15.05 -4.83 -6.29
C GLY A 234 -13.91 -5.48 -7.06
N ARG A 235 -13.06 -4.67 -7.72
CA ARG A 235 -11.90 -5.22 -8.46
C ARG A 235 -10.91 -5.83 -7.48
N THR A 236 -10.51 -7.08 -7.70
CA THR A 236 -9.67 -7.87 -6.76
C THR A 236 -8.38 -7.16 -6.39
N ILE A 237 -7.74 -6.47 -7.34
CA ILE A 237 -6.51 -5.72 -7.11
C ILE A 237 -6.67 -4.58 -6.10
N ASN A 238 -7.89 -4.10 -5.86
CA ASN A 238 -8.15 -3.04 -4.89
C ASN A 238 -7.78 -3.47 -3.47
N GLU A 239 -7.85 -4.77 -3.12
CA GLU A 239 -7.43 -5.25 -1.79
C GLU A 239 -5.97 -4.88 -1.52
N LEU A 240 -5.08 -5.15 -2.50
CA LEU A 240 -3.67 -4.80 -2.41
C LEU A 240 -3.46 -3.28 -2.51
N ALA A 241 -4.20 -2.58 -3.37
CA ALA A 241 -4.09 -1.13 -3.49
C ALA A 241 -4.43 -0.40 -2.18
N ILE A 242 -5.50 -0.83 -1.51
CA ILE A 242 -5.94 -0.29 -0.22
C ILE A 242 -4.94 -0.65 0.88
N THR A 243 -4.48 -1.90 0.92
CA THR A 243 -3.43 -2.34 1.86
C THR A 243 -2.19 -1.45 1.74
N LEU A 244 -1.71 -1.20 0.51
CA LEU A 244 -0.56 -0.34 0.26
C LEU A 244 -0.79 1.11 0.70
N ALA A 245 -1.99 1.65 0.44
CA ALA A 245 -2.32 3.04 0.78
C ALA A 245 -2.11 3.32 2.27
N TYR A 246 -2.53 2.40 3.14
CA TYR A 246 -2.36 2.55 4.59
C TYR A 246 -0.98 2.08 5.08
N ALA A 247 -0.43 1.00 4.52
CA ALA A 247 0.86 0.46 4.92
C ALA A 247 2.04 1.42 4.66
N LEU A 248 1.89 2.31 3.66
CA LEU A 248 2.91 3.29 3.28
C LEU A 248 2.79 4.63 4.02
N LEU A 249 1.74 4.82 4.83
CA LEU A 249 1.65 6.01 5.69
C LEU A 249 2.88 6.07 6.59
N ASP A 250 3.54 7.22 6.61
CA ASP A 250 4.76 7.50 7.37
C ASP A 250 5.95 6.55 7.12
N ALA A 251 5.89 5.69 6.09
CA ALA A 251 6.99 4.78 5.78
C ALA A 251 8.22 5.60 5.33
N PRO A 252 9.39 5.43 5.97
CA PRO A 252 10.56 6.24 5.63
C PRO A 252 11.05 5.94 4.20
N ASP A 253 11.12 4.66 3.84
CA ASP A 253 11.47 4.18 2.51
C ASP A 253 10.25 3.59 1.80
N LEU A 254 9.66 4.36 0.90
CA LEU A 254 8.47 3.97 0.13
C LEU A 254 8.78 2.83 -0.85
N TYR A 255 10.00 2.75 -1.36
CA TYR A 255 10.38 1.73 -2.33
C TYR A 255 10.53 0.37 -1.66
N ALA A 256 11.25 0.31 -0.54
CA ALA A 256 11.44 -0.91 0.23
C ALA A 256 10.10 -1.39 0.81
N ALA A 257 9.30 -0.47 1.36
CA ALA A 257 7.99 -0.78 1.92
C ALA A 257 7.02 -1.30 0.86
N ALA A 258 6.88 -0.62 -0.28
CA ALA A 258 5.98 -1.06 -1.35
C ALA A 258 6.39 -2.42 -1.92
N ARG A 259 7.70 -2.63 -2.14
CA ARG A 259 8.23 -3.94 -2.58
C ARG A 259 7.89 -5.05 -1.60
N ALA A 260 8.05 -4.81 -0.29
CA ALA A 260 7.79 -5.81 0.74
C ALA A 260 6.32 -6.25 0.74
N VAL A 261 5.38 -5.29 0.76
CA VAL A 261 3.94 -5.60 0.76
C VAL A 261 3.53 -6.30 -0.52
N ILE A 262 3.95 -5.80 -1.70
CA ILE A 262 3.59 -6.39 -2.99
C ILE A 262 4.15 -7.81 -3.09
N ALA A 263 5.45 -8.01 -2.80
CA ALA A 263 6.09 -9.31 -2.89
C ALA A 263 5.45 -10.34 -1.95
N GLY A 264 5.15 -9.93 -0.70
CA GLY A 264 4.45 -10.78 0.25
C GLY A 264 3.06 -11.18 -0.24
N TYR A 265 2.30 -10.23 -0.79
CA TYR A 265 0.96 -10.49 -1.32
C TYR A 265 0.99 -11.45 -2.51
N VAL A 266 1.82 -11.17 -3.52
CA VAL A 266 1.86 -11.98 -4.75
C VAL A 266 2.39 -13.40 -4.53
N ALA A 267 3.18 -13.62 -3.47
CA ALA A 267 3.60 -14.95 -3.06
C ALA A 267 2.43 -15.84 -2.62
N GLU A 268 1.34 -15.24 -2.13
CA GLU A 268 0.16 -15.95 -1.63
C GLU A 268 -1.02 -15.89 -2.61
N PHE A 269 -1.13 -14.79 -3.38
CA PHE A 269 -2.14 -14.61 -4.41
C PHE A 269 -1.58 -13.80 -5.60
N PRO A 270 -1.20 -14.48 -6.70
CA PRO A 270 -0.66 -13.81 -7.88
C PRO A 270 -1.63 -12.79 -8.50
N ILE A 271 -1.08 -11.64 -8.87
CA ILE A 271 -1.78 -10.60 -9.64
C ILE A 271 -1.48 -10.74 -11.14
N THR A 272 -2.32 -10.17 -11.99
CA THR A 272 -2.08 -10.13 -13.44
C THR A 272 -1.17 -8.98 -13.83
N VAL A 273 -0.65 -9.02 -15.07
CA VAL A 273 0.13 -7.90 -15.64
C VAL A 273 -0.70 -6.62 -15.69
N ASP A 274 -1.97 -6.71 -16.09
CA ASP A 274 -2.85 -5.55 -16.19
C ASP A 274 -3.19 -4.95 -14.82
N GLU A 275 -3.35 -5.80 -13.80
CA GLU A 275 -3.52 -5.36 -12.41
C GLU A 275 -2.27 -4.65 -11.87
N ALA A 276 -1.08 -5.21 -12.15
CA ALA A 276 0.18 -4.59 -11.74
C ALA A 276 0.40 -3.21 -12.39
N GLU A 277 -0.12 -2.99 -13.60
CA GLU A 277 -0.02 -1.71 -14.31
C GLU A 277 -0.90 -0.60 -13.72
N VAL A 278 -1.98 -0.95 -13.01
CA VAL A 278 -2.91 0.03 -12.40
C VAL A 278 -2.73 0.19 -10.90
N LEU A 279 -1.98 -0.72 -10.25
CA LEU A 279 -1.87 -0.80 -8.80
C LEU A 279 -1.43 0.51 -8.13
N PHE A 280 -0.38 1.15 -8.64
CA PHE A 280 0.13 2.41 -8.07
C PHE A 280 -0.90 3.54 -8.16
N ASP A 281 -1.61 3.63 -9.29
CA ASP A 281 -2.65 4.63 -9.50
C ASP A 281 -3.85 4.38 -8.58
N LEU A 282 -4.31 3.13 -8.45
CA LEU A 282 -5.39 2.73 -7.54
C LEU A 282 -5.06 3.03 -6.07
N MET A 283 -3.83 2.74 -5.63
CA MET A 283 -3.36 3.05 -4.28
C MET A 283 -3.43 4.55 -3.99
N ARG A 284 -2.93 5.40 -4.91
CA ARG A 284 -3.04 6.86 -4.76
C ARG A 284 -4.49 7.34 -4.79
N MET A 285 -5.34 6.70 -5.60
CA MET A 285 -6.76 7.02 -5.62
C MET A 285 -7.47 6.68 -4.33
N ARG A 286 -7.10 5.60 -3.62
CA ARG A 286 -7.65 5.34 -2.29
C ARG A 286 -7.32 6.47 -1.30
N LEU A 287 -6.08 6.99 -1.34
CA LEU A 287 -5.70 8.15 -0.52
C LEU A 287 -6.47 9.40 -0.91
N ALA A 288 -6.60 9.68 -2.22
CA ALA A 288 -7.36 10.82 -2.75
C ALA A 288 -8.84 10.76 -2.33
N MET A 289 -9.48 9.61 -2.46
CA MET A 289 -10.85 9.39 -1.97
C MET A 289 -10.94 9.63 -0.47
N SER A 290 -10.00 9.09 0.31
CA SER A 290 -9.99 9.25 1.77
C SER A 290 -9.94 10.72 2.19
N VAL A 291 -9.10 11.55 1.54
CA VAL A 291 -9.01 12.98 1.87
C VAL A 291 -10.22 13.77 1.39
N CYS A 292 -10.83 13.41 0.25
CA CYS A 292 -12.07 14.01 -0.22
C CYS A 292 -13.26 13.70 0.72
N ILE A 293 -13.46 12.43 1.06
CA ILE A 293 -14.56 11.98 1.93
C ILE A 293 -14.43 12.61 3.32
N SER A 294 -13.23 12.57 3.91
CA SER A 294 -13.00 13.18 5.22
C SER A 294 -13.18 14.70 5.19
N SER A 295 -12.76 15.39 4.13
CA SER A 295 -12.93 16.85 3.99
C SER A 295 -14.40 17.26 3.85
N ARG A 296 -15.17 16.51 3.05
CA ARG A 296 -16.63 16.65 2.93
C ARG A 296 -17.31 16.46 4.30
N ARG A 297 -17.00 15.36 4.99
CA ARG A 297 -17.59 15.02 6.30
C ARG A 297 -17.20 16.01 7.40
N ALA A 298 -15.96 16.50 7.43
CA ALA A 298 -15.50 17.49 8.41
C ALA A 298 -16.23 18.83 8.25
N ARG A 299 -16.56 19.23 7.02
CA ARG A 299 -17.41 20.41 6.78
C ARG A 299 -18.85 20.19 7.26
N GLU A 300 -19.40 19.00 7.04
CA GLU A 300 -20.77 18.66 7.42
C GLU A 300 -20.94 18.45 8.93
N ASN A 301 -19.89 18.00 9.62
CA ASN A 301 -19.90 17.68 11.05
C ASN A 301 -18.75 18.39 11.78
N PRO A 302 -18.81 19.73 11.93
CA PRO A 302 -17.77 20.48 12.62
C PRO A 302 -17.67 20.03 14.09
N GLY A 303 -16.49 19.59 14.53
CA GLY A 303 -16.20 19.16 15.90
C GLY A 303 -15.94 17.65 16.09
N ASN A 304 -16.01 16.84 15.03
CA ASN A 304 -15.61 15.43 15.08
C ASN A 304 -14.18 15.24 14.55
N ASP A 305 -13.20 15.41 15.42
CA ASP A 305 -11.77 15.31 15.10
C ASP A 305 -11.36 13.91 14.59
N TYR A 306 -12.15 12.86 14.88
CA TYR A 306 -11.91 11.51 14.36
C TYR A 306 -11.91 11.46 12.82
N LEU A 307 -12.71 12.32 12.18
CA LEU A 307 -12.86 12.35 10.73
C LEU A 307 -11.59 12.78 9.99
N THR A 308 -10.64 13.40 10.67
CA THR A 308 -9.43 13.97 10.04
C THR A 308 -8.13 13.25 10.44
N ILE A 309 -8.19 12.21 11.28
CA ILE A 309 -7.02 11.50 11.83
C ILE A 309 -6.03 11.08 10.74
N SER A 310 -6.54 10.51 9.63
CA SER A 310 -5.68 10.03 8.54
C SER A 310 -5.39 11.07 7.45
N GLN A 311 -5.93 12.29 7.53
CA GLN A 311 -5.76 13.29 6.46
C GLN A 311 -4.31 13.76 6.33
N ALA A 312 -3.66 14.12 7.44
CA ALA A 312 -2.31 14.68 7.38
C ALA A 312 -1.28 13.66 6.85
N PRO A 313 -1.24 12.40 7.35
CA PRO A 313 -0.38 11.37 6.77
C PRO A 313 -0.69 11.07 5.30
N ALA A 314 -1.98 11.04 4.92
CA ALA A 314 -2.38 10.79 3.53
C ALA A 314 -1.90 11.89 2.58
N PHE A 315 -2.06 13.17 2.95
CA PHE A 315 -1.53 14.28 2.14
C PHE A 315 -0.01 14.25 2.07
N ALA A 316 0.69 14.02 3.19
CA ALA A 316 2.15 13.92 3.19
C ALA A 316 2.65 12.82 2.24
N LEU A 317 1.98 11.67 2.23
CA LEU A 317 2.31 10.59 1.30
C LEU A 317 2.01 10.94 -0.16
N LEU A 318 0.86 11.55 -0.45
CA LEU A 318 0.52 12.01 -1.80
C LEU A 318 1.53 13.05 -2.33
N GLU A 319 1.93 14.02 -1.50
CA GLU A 319 2.94 15.04 -1.81
C GLU A 319 4.36 14.44 -2.00
N ARG A 320 4.68 13.32 -1.34
CA ARG A 320 5.90 12.55 -1.62
C ARG A 320 5.80 11.84 -2.96
N PHE A 321 4.66 11.22 -3.27
CA PHE A 321 4.46 10.58 -4.57
C PHE A 321 4.45 11.55 -5.75
N ASP A 322 4.00 12.79 -5.55
CA ASP A 322 4.02 13.82 -6.61
C ASP A 322 5.44 14.22 -7.04
N ARG A 323 6.43 13.99 -6.19
CA ARG A 323 7.86 14.25 -6.46
C ARG A 323 8.57 13.09 -7.14
N ILE A 324 7.87 11.99 -7.43
CA ILE A 324 8.41 10.78 -8.04
C ILE A 324 7.75 10.59 -9.41
N ASP A 325 8.52 10.17 -10.41
CA ASP A 325 7.95 9.78 -11.70
C ASP A 325 6.93 8.63 -11.51
N PRO A 326 5.64 8.85 -11.84
CA PRO A 326 4.64 7.81 -11.66
C PRO A 326 4.92 6.56 -12.48
N GLU A 327 5.57 6.66 -13.64
CA GLU A 327 5.90 5.49 -14.45
C GLU A 327 7.03 4.66 -13.82
N PHE A 328 7.95 5.29 -13.07
CA PHE A 328 8.93 4.57 -12.27
C PHE A 328 8.26 3.75 -11.16
N MET A 329 7.26 4.31 -10.48
CA MET A 329 6.51 3.58 -9.45
C MET A 329 5.66 2.45 -10.03
N VAL A 330 5.03 2.65 -11.20
CA VAL A 330 4.38 1.56 -11.94
C VAL A 330 5.39 0.46 -12.26
N ALA A 331 6.59 0.81 -12.71
CA ALA A 331 7.65 -0.15 -13.01
C ALA A 331 8.12 -0.91 -11.75
N LEU A 332 8.22 -0.21 -10.61
CA LEU A 332 8.52 -0.82 -9.32
C LEU A 332 7.42 -1.81 -8.90
N CYS A 333 6.14 -1.43 -8.99
CA CYS A 333 5.02 -2.32 -8.68
C CYS A 333 5.04 -3.58 -9.56
N ARG A 334 5.27 -3.43 -10.86
CA ARG A 334 5.41 -4.55 -11.80
C ARG A 334 6.57 -5.46 -11.41
N LYS A 335 7.74 -4.87 -11.11
CA LYS A 335 8.93 -5.65 -10.74
C LYS A 335 8.75 -6.38 -9.41
N ALA A 336 8.13 -5.74 -8.42
CA ALA A 336 7.80 -6.34 -7.13
C ALA A 336 6.79 -7.49 -7.28
N ALA A 337 5.89 -7.41 -8.26
CA ALA A 337 4.95 -8.47 -8.61
C ALA A 337 5.57 -9.62 -9.44
N GLY A 338 6.87 -9.58 -9.72
CA GLY A 338 7.57 -10.62 -10.48
C GLY A 338 7.59 -10.43 -12.00
N PHE A 339 7.10 -9.30 -12.51
CA PHE A 339 7.12 -8.99 -13.94
C PHE A 339 8.35 -8.18 -14.36
N ASP A 340 8.50 -7.98 -15.67
CA ASP A 340 9.40 -6.95 -16.19
C ASP A 340 8.94 -5.55 -15.78
N ALA A 341 9.92 -4.72 -15.40
CA ALA A 341 9.73 -3.33 -14.96
C ALA A 341 8.90 -2.53 -15.98
N THR A 342 9.17 -2.69 -17.28
CA THR A 342 8.34 -2.14 -18.36
C THR A 342 7.92 -3.25 -19.31
N ARG A 343 6.79 -3.07 -19.99
CA ARG A 343 6.31 -4.04 -20.99
C ARG A 343 7.35 -4.15 -22.12
N GLY A 344 7.77 -5.37 -22.45
CA GLY A 344 8.75 -5.62 -23.52
C GLY A 344 10.22 -5.49 -23.12
N ALA A 345 10.55 -5.18 -21.86
CA ALA A 345 11.94 -5.06 -21.42
C ALA A 345 12.75 -6.35 -21.67
N GLY A 346 12.16 -7.53 -21.42
CA GLY A 346 12.76 -8.82 -21.76
C GLY A 346 13.02 -8.98 -23.25
N ALA A 347 12.03 -8.66 -24.08
CA ALA A 347 12.18 -8.73 -25.55
C ALA A 347 13.30 -7.82 -26.07
N VAL A 348 13.46 -6.63 -25.49
CA VAL A 348 14.57 -5.72 -25.82
C VAL A 348 15.91 -6.32 -25.41
N ARG A 349 16.03 -6.89 -24.20
CA ARG A 349 17.27 -7.56 -23.75
C ARG A 349 17.63 -8.74 -24.65
N ASP A 350 16.65 -9.57 -25.00
CA ASP A 350 16.84 -10.73 -25.88
C ASP A 350 17.22 -10.31 -27.31
N HIS A 351 16.70 -9.19 -27.78
CA HIS A 351 17.10 -8.62 -29.07
C HIS A 351 18.54 -8.09 -29.02
N LEU A 352 18.87 -7.29 -28.01
CA LEU A 352 20.21 -6.72 -27.80
C LEU A 352 21.29 -7.82 -27.68
N GLY A 353 20.96 -8.97 -27.09
CA GLY A 353 21.88 -10.11 -27.00
C GLY A 353 22.13 -10.84 -28.33
N ARG A 354 21.37 -10.56 -29.38
CA ARG A 354 21.46 -11.25 -30.70
C ARG A 354 21.88 -10.35 -31.85
N VAL A 355 21.73 -9.03 -31.71
CA VAL A 355 22.10 -8.10 -32.77
C VAL A 355 23.62 -7.92 -32.84
N ALA A 356 24.13 -7.82 -34.06
CA ALA A 356 25.45 -7.27 -34.27
C ALA A 356 25.40 -5.77 -33.92
N VAL A 357 26.20 -5.36 -32.94
CA VAL A 357 26.33 -3.96 -32.56
C VAL A 357 27.48 -3.31 -33.33
N SER A 358 27.31 -2.04 -33.68
CA SER A 358 28.39 -1.21 -34.22
C SER A 358 29.16 -0.55 -33.10
N PRO A 359 30.47 -0.29 -33.27
CA PRO A 359 31.22 0.54 -32.34
C PRO A 359 30.56 1.92 -32.23
N VAL A 360 30.33 2.39 -31.00
CA VAL A 360 29.85 3.75 -30.69
C VAL A 360 31.01 4.74 -30.62
N VAL A 361 32.25 4.26 -30.53
CA VAL A 361 33.45 5.09 -30.51
C VAL A 361 34.50 4.39 -31.36
N LEU A 362 35.24 5.15 -32.17
CA LEU A 362 36.35 4.63 -32.96
C LEU A 362 37.69 5.28 -32.57
N PRO A 363 38.78 4.50 -32.52
CA PRO A 363 38.84 3.04 -32.63
C PRO A 363 38.13 2.32 -31.47
N ASP A 364 37.74 1.06 -31.70
CA ASP A 364 36.99 0.24 -30.74
C ASP A 364 37.61 0.28 -29.33
N PRO A 365 36.89 0.79 -28.31
CA PRO A 365 37.26 0.74 -26.90
C PRO A 365 37.82 -0.58 -26.38
N ALA A 366 37.33 -1.70 -26.91
CA ALA A 366 37.78 -3.03 -26.52
C ALA A 366 39.24 -3.29 -26.92
N ARG A 367 39.73 -2.61 -27.97
CA ARG A 367 41.04 -2.80 -28.61
C ARG A 367 41.99 -1.61 -28.45
N ALA A 368 41.50 -0.47 -27.95
CA ALA A 368 42.31 0.71 -27.70
C ALA A 368 43.04 0.63 -26.35
N ALA A 369 44.11 1.42 -26.20
CA ALA A 369 44.73 1.62 -24.90
C ALA A 369 43.74 2.34 -23.97
N ARG A 370 43.72 1.96 -22.69
CA ARG A 370 42.73 2.48 -21.74
C ARG A 370 43.22 2.48 -20.31
N ILE A 371 42.62 3.34 -19.50
CA ILE A 371 42.80 3.42 -18.05
C ILE A 371 41.43 3.42 -17.37
N ALA A 372 41.35 2.77 -16.20
CA ALA A 372 40.18 2.92 -15.33
C ALA A 372 40.30 4.25 -14.57
N VAL A 373 39.26 5.07 -14.63
CA VAL A 373 39.18 6.36 -13.95
C VAL A 373 38.22 6.19 -12.78
N LEU A 374 38.76 5.81 -11.62
CA LEU A 374 37.99 5.49 -10.42
C LEU A 374 37.91 6.68 -9.47
N THR A 375 36.74 6.89 -8.88
CA THR A 375 36.41 7.92 -7.89
C THR A 375 36.50 7.42 -6.44
N ASP A 376 37.18 6.29 -6.25
CA ASP A 376 37.42 5.64 -4.95
C ASP A 376 38.65 6.16 -4.21
N GLY A 377 39.33 7.17 -4.77
CA GLY A 377 40.53 7.78 -4.20
C GLY A 377 41.84 7.11 -4.62
N THR A 378 41.81 6.11 -5.51
CA THR A 378 43.01 5.51 -6.11
C THR A 378 43.93 6.53 -6.77
N HIS A 379 43.37 7.60 -7.35
CA HIS A 379 44.09 8.74 -7.91
C HIS A 379 43.77 10.02 -7.11
N PRO A 380 44.52 10.33 -6.02
CA PRO A 380 44.22 11.46 -5.15
C PRO A 380 44.47 12.83 -5.80
N ASP A 381 45.25 12.86 -6.88
CA ASP A 381 45.53 14.04 -7.71
C ASP A 381 44.52 14.25 -8.86
N MET A 382 43.58 13.31 -9.04
CA MET A 382 42.58 13.36 -10.10
C MET A 382 41.56 14.48 -9.83
N PRO A 383 41.41 15.46 -10.75
CA PRO A 383 40.35 16.46 -10.65
C PRO A 383 38.95 15.82 -10.78
N ALA A 384 37.91 16.49 -10.27
CA ALA A 384 36.54 16.05 -10.51
C ALA A 384 36.23 16.02 -12.02
N PHE A 385 35.36 15.11 -12.48
CA PHE A 385 35.04 14.96 -13.91
C PHE A 385 34.51 16.24 -14.57
N SER A 386 33.89 17.14 -13.79
CA SER A 386 33.39 18.44 -14.26
C SER A 386 34.45 19.55 -14.29
N ASP A 387 35.64 19.30 -13.76
CA ASP A 387 36.75 20.26 -13.73
C ASP A 387 37.44 20.31 -15.09
N ARG A 388 37.71 21.51 -15.60
CA ARG A 388 38.37 21.71 -16.90
C ARG A 388 39.81 21.18 -16.93
N THR A 389 40.43 20.98 -15.78
CA THR A 389 41.78 20.42 -15.67
C THR A 389 41.80 18.89 -15.76
N PHE A 390 40.64 18.22 -15.67
CA PHE A 390 40.52 16.77 -15.77
C PHE A 390 41.09 16.22 -17.09
N ASP A 391 40.79 16.88 -18.21
CA ASP A 391 41.28 16.45 -19.53
C ASP A 391 42.82 16.43 -19.60
N GLY A 392 43.47 17.44 -19.00
CA GLY A 392 44.93 17.53 -18.92
C GLY A 392 45.52 16.44 -18.02
N TRP A 393 44.88 16.17 -16.89
CA TRP A 393 45.26 15.07 -16.00
C TRP A 393 45.14 13.71 -16.71
N LEU A 394 44.02 13.44 -17.37
CA LEU A 394 43.79 12.18 -18.09
C LEU A 394 44.80 12.00 -19.22
N ALA A 395 45.12 13.07 -19.96
CA ALA A 395 46.15 13.03 -21.00
C ALA A 395 47.53 12.68 -20.44
N ALA A 396 47.87 13.16 -19.24
CA ALA A 396 49.13 12.84 -18.57
C ALA A 396 49.22 11.37 -18.10
N GLN A 397 48.09 10.67 -17.95
CA GLN A 397 48.06 9.23 -17.64
C GLN A 397 48.39 8.34 -18.84
N ARG A 398 48.53 8.91 -20.04
CA ARG A 398 48.89 8.17 -21.24
C ARG A 398 50.28 7.52 -21.06
N PRO A 399 50.42 6.20 -21.27
CA PRO A 399 51.73 5.55 -21.15
C PRO A 399 52.75 6.14 -22.13
N ALA A 400 53.97 6.45 -21.65
CA ALA A 400 55.01 7.06 -22.47
C ALA A 400 55.42 6.23 -23.71
N GLY A 401 55.24 4.91 -23.67
CA GLY A 401 55.51 4.00 -24.79
C GLY A 401 54.35 3.85 -25.78
N LEU A 402 53.21 4.49 -25.57
CA LEU A 402 52.05 4.40 -26.45
C LEU A 402 52.22 5.34 -27.66
N PRO A 403 52.36 4.84 -28.90
CA PRO A 403 52.68 5.67 -30.06
C PRO A 403 51.67 6.80 -30.27
N ASP A 404 52.15 7.95 -30.74
CA ASP A 404 51.30 9.07 -31.09
C ASP A 404 50.26 8.65 -32.15
N GLY A 405 49.01 9.08 -31.97
CA GLY A 405 47.89 8.70 -32.83
C GLY A 405 47.15 7.41 -32.44
N VAL A 406 47.68 6.59 -31.51
CA VAL A 406 46.91 5.48 -30.93
C VAL A 406 45.92 6.03 -29.90
N ALA A 407 44.65 5.64 -29.98
CA ALA A 407 43.65 6.10 -29.02
C ALA A 407 43.96 5.66 -27.59
N PHE A 408 43.69 6.56 -26.65
CA PHE A 408 43.78 6.32 -25.22
C PHE A 408 42.50 6.83 -24.56
N TYR A 409 41.80 5.93 -23.87
CA TYR A 409 40.49 6.23 -23.29
C TYR A 409 40.48 6.06 -21.77
N GLY A 410 39.75 6.93 -21.08
CA GLY A 410 39.40 6.75 -19.68
C GLY A 410 38.04 6.05 -19.54
N PHE A 411 37.92 5.13 -18.58
CA PHE A 411 36.67 4.43 -18.29
C PHE A 411 36.21 4.66 -16.85
N GLY A 412 35.04 5.27 -16.70
CA GLY A 412 34.26 5.23 -15.45
C GLY A 412 33.37 3.98 -15.45
N PRO A 413 33.60 2.99 -14.55
CA PRO A 413 32.93 1.71 -14.65
C PRO A 413 31.45 1.73 -14.22
N TYR A 414 30.69 0.81 -14.81
CA TYR A 414 29.35 0.45 -14.32
C TYR A 414 29.43 -0.16 -12.92
N GLY A 415 28.48 0.22 -12.06
CA GLY A 415 28.40 -0.25 -10.69
C GLY A 415 29.40 0.41 -9.74
N GLU A 416 30.17 1.39 -10.21
CA GLU A 416 31.13 2.11 -9.37
C GLU A 416 30.43 2.88 -8.24
N LYS A 417 30.93 2.74 -7.01
CA LYS A 417 30.46 3.55 -5.89
C LYS A 417 31.08 4.95 -5.99
N ARG A 418 30.27 5.96 -6.30
CA ARG A 418 30.76 7.34 -6.47
C ARG A 418 30.30 8.25 -5.34
N SER A 419 31.23 9.01 -4.80
CA SER A 419 30.95 10.01 -3.76
C SER A 419 30.08 11.18 -4.24
N VAL A 420 30.08 11.49 -5.55
CA VAL A 420 29.26 12.57 -6.13
C VAL A 420 27.76 12.42 -5.83
N TYR A 421 27.27 11.18 -5.69
CA TYR A 421 25.86 10.92 -5.38
C TYR A 421 25.48 11.15 -3.91
N ALA A 422 26.45 11.46 -3.05
CA ALA A 422 26.18 11.88 -1.68
C ALA A 422 25.63 13.31 -1.59
N ALA A 423 25.76 14.14 -2.64
CA ALA A 423 25.28 15.51 -2.64
C ALA A 423 23.74 15.61 -2.59
N ASP A 424 23.21 16.69 -2.00
CA ASP A 424 21.77 16.87 -1.72
C ASP A 424 20.88 16.88 -2.95
N GLN A 425 21.40 17.27 -4.10
CA GLN A 425 20.69 17.20 -5.38
C GLN A 425 20.34 15.77 -5.82
N PHE A 426 20.98 14.75 -5.23
CA PHE A 426 20.68 13.33 -5.45
C PHE A 426 19.86 12.70 -4.32
N ALA A 427 19.35 13.52 -3.38
CA ALA A 427 18.36 13.07 -2.40
C ALA A 427 17.09 12.60 -3.10
N ASP A 428 16.50 11.51 -2.60
CA ASP A 428 15.20 11.03 -3.06
C ASP A 428 14.10 11.42 -2.04
N ALA A 429 12.94 11.87 -2.52
CA ALA A 429 11.77 12.14 -1.68
C ALA A 429 11.13 10.85 -1.14
N ALA A 430 11.36 9.72 -1.80
CA ALA A 430 10.74 8.44 -1.50
C ALA A 430 11.56 7.57 -0.55
N SER A 431 12.88 7.76 -0.48
CA SER A 431 13.77 6.92 0.31
C SER A 431 14.91 7.73 0.93
N PRO A 432 15.30 7.43 2.18
CA PRO A 432 16.52 7.98 2.78
C PRO A 432 17.79 7.37 2.16
N GLU A 433 17.67 6.24 1.44
CA GLU A 433 18.79 5.61 0.76
C GLU A 433 19.28 6.51 -0.38
N ARG A 434 20.54 6.92 -0.29
CA ARG A 434 21.17 7.71 -1.35
C ARG A 434 21.53 6.80 -2.50
N ARG A 435 21.38 7.31 -3.72
CA ARG A 435 22.11 6.74 -4.86
C ARG A 435 23.59 6.69 -4.48
N THR A 436 24.22 5.55 -4.69
CA THR A 436 25.65 5.36 -4.41
C THR A 436 26.38 4.77 -5.59
N HIS A 437 25.69 4.03 -6.46
CA HIS A 437 26.27 3.37 -7.61
C HIS A 437 25.97 4.10 -8.92
N HIS A 438 27.00 4.22 -9.75
CA HIS A 438 26.87 4.67 -11.13
C HIS A 438 26.29 3.54 -11.98
N THR A 439 25.23 3.84 -12.73
CA THR A 439 24.49 2.85 -13.53
C THR A 439 24.78 2.95 -15.03
N GLY A 440 25.69 3.85 -15.43
CA GLY A 440 26.19 3.98 -16.79
C GLY A 440 27.60 3.42 -16.94
N ILE A 441 28.17 3.62 -18.14
CA ILE A 441 29.60 3.50 -18.39
C ILE A 441 30.01 4.85 -18.98
N ASP A 442 30.96 5.53 -18.35
CA ASP A 442 31.52 6.76 -18.87
C ASP A 442 32.76 6.45 -19.71
N ILE A 443 32.81 6.97 -20.92
CA ILE A 443 33.97 6.88 -21.81
C ILE A 443 34.52 8.29 -22.00
N PHE A 444 35.72 8.52 -21.49
CA PHE A 444 36.46 9.77 -21.65
C PHE A 444 37.44 9.61 -22.81
N ALA A 445 37.33 10.49 -23.80
CA ALA A 445 38.14 10.43 -25.01
C ALA A 445 38.61 11.83 -25.42
N PRO A 446 39.77 11.95 -26.11
CA PRO A 446 40.24 13.22 -26.62
C PRO A 446 39.22 13.89 -27.54
N LYS A 447 39.21 15.23 -27.52
CA LYS A 447 38.40 16.03 -28.46
C LYS A 447 38.69 15.60 -29.91
N GLY A 448 37.64 15.38 -30.68
CA GLY A 448 37.74 14.94 -32.08
C GLY A 448 37.79 13.43 -32.27
N THR A 449 37.66 12.64 -31.19
CA THR A 449 37.43 11.19 -31.30
C THR A 449 36.13 10.92 -32.07
N PRO A 450 36.15 10.11 -33.13
CA PRO A 450 34.94 9.72 -33.86
C PRO A 450 33.97 8.89 -33.00
N VAL A 451 32.67 9.22 -33.06
CA VAL A 451 31.55 8.57 -32.35
C VAL A 451 30.51 8.11 -33.36
#